data_AF-A0A2M9LJW2-F1
#
_entry.id   AF-A0A2M9LJW2-F1
#
_cell.length_a   1.000
_cell.length_b   1.000
_cell.length_c   1.000
_cell.angle_alpha   90.00
_cell.angle_beta   90.00
_cell.angle_gamma   90.00
#
_symmetry.space_group_name_H-M   'P 1'
#
loop_
_entity.id
_entity.type
_entity.pdbx_description
1 polymer ?
#
loop_
_entity_poly.entity_id
_entity_poly.type
_entity_poly.pdbx_seq_one_letter_code
_entity_poly.pdbx_strand_id
1 'polypeptide(L)'
;MSAEPTLITRLNTEWEWLCAAHGNADRVRSWMLSAGVLNADQAPAALDELCVVLRERADRDGAAVSDAWMGVLLQRVGAGDERNAALAARVLVQAMLPCAQRMMRRSLRDGECGEDVAQLVVASLWEVVLTYPIARRPRKVATGLRLELWHRVSRELTRELASSEQLDEELLAACPGDADPSLAAEAALLARAAAEAGLRPTAAGELEGARGELVEILMWALEREVLTSQAAAGICDHYREGAPQDAEAAAALGVSPVALRRRRSRAVARLREVVPQWVEAA
;
A
#
# COMPACT_ATOMS: atom_id res chain seq x y z
N MET A 1 3.70 28.11 -16.69
CA MET A 1 3.43 26.76 -17.22
C MET A 1 2.79 25.99 -16.09
N SER A 2 1.47 25.77 -16.15
CA SER A 2 0.82 24.89 -15.19
C SER A 2 1.23 23.46 -15.53
N ALA A 3 1.83 22.74 -14.60
CA ALA A 3 2.13 21.32 -14.79
C ALA A 3 0.82 20.57 -15.07
N GLU A 4 0.82 19.67 -16.05
CA GLU A 4 -0.36 18.82 -16.30
C GLU A 4 -0.64 17.95 -15.07
N PRO A 5 -1.92 17.80 -14.67
CA PRO A 5 -2.28 16.98 -13.53
C PRO A 5 -1.99 15.51 -13.83
N THR A 6 -1.25 14.85 -12.92
CA THR A 6 -0.95 13.41 -13.01
C THR A 6 -2.23 12.56 -13.05
N LEU A 7 -2.16 11.36 -13.63
CA LEU A 7 -3.30 10.43 -13.69
C LEU A 7 -3.95 10.19 -12.33
N ILE A 8 -3.14 10.05 -11.27
CA ILE A 8 -3.63 9.87 -9.89
C ILE A 8 -4.41 11.10 -9.41
N THR A 9 -3.93 12.31 -9.71
CA THR A 9 -4.62 13.55 -9.36
C THR A 9 -5.97 13.65 -10.07
N ARG A 10 -6.02 13.24 -11.35
CA ARG A 10 -7.26 13.19 -12.13
C ARG A 10 -8.24 12.18 -11.54
N LEU A 11 -7.78 10.98 -11.17
CA LEU A 11 -8.62 9.99 -10.49
C LEU A 11 -9.16 10.52 -9.16
N ASN A 12 -8.34 11.17 -8.34
CA ASN A 12 -8.84 11.73 -7.07
C ASN A 12 -9.85 12.87 -7.30
N THR A 13 -9.62 13.71 -8.31
CA THR A 13 -10.58 14.73 -8.71
C THR A 13 -11.91 14.10 -9.11
N GLU A 14 -11.90 13.13 -10.04
CA GLU A 14 -13.11 12.40 -10.46
C GLU A 14 -13.83 11.70 -9.29
N TRP A 15 -13.07 11.24 -8.29
CA TRP A 15 -13.63 10.65 -7.09
C TRP A 15 -14.42 11.67 -6.26
N GLU A 16 -13.91 12.89 -6.11
CA GLU A 16 -14.63 13.98 -5.44
C GLU A 16 -15.97 14.29 -6.14
N TRP A 17 -15.97 14.35 -7.48
CA TRP A 17 -17.21 14.52 -8.26
C TRP A 17 -18.22 13.40 -8.00
N LEU A 18 -17.76 12.16 -7.91
CA LEU A 18 -18.62 11.00 -7.63
C LEU A 18 -19.16 10.99 -6.21
N CYS A 19 -18.38 11.46 -5.23
CA CYS A 19 -18.83 11.62 -3.85
C CYS A 19 -19.88 12.72 -3.74
N ALA A 20 -19.73 13.81 -4.48
CA ALA A 20 -20.70 14.92 -4.52
C ALA A 20 -21.99 14.57 -5.28
N ALA A 21 -21.99 13.54 -6.13
CA ALA A 21 -23.15 13.16 -6.92
C ALA A 21 -24.26 12.54 -6.06
N HIS A 22 -25.45 13.15 -6.12
CA HIS A 22 -26.61 12.78 -5.33
C HIS A 22 -27.00 11.31 -5.51
N GLY A 23 -27.21 10.62 -4.38
CA GLY A 23 -27.69 9.24 -4.33
C GLY A 23 -26.62 8.16 -4.54
N ASN A 24 -25.37 8.50 -4.89
CA ASN A 24 -24.30 7.50 -4.97
C ASN A 24 -23.98 6.91 -3.59
N ALA A 25 -23.87 7.77 -2.58
CA ALA A 25 -23.60 7.33 -1.21
C ALA A 25 -24.72 6.41 -0.69
N ASP A 26 -25.99 6.80 -0.85
CA ASP A 26 -27.13 5.97 -0.43
C ASP A 26 -27.17 4.61 -1.12
N ARG A 27 -26.80 4.53 -2.42
CA ARG A 27 -26.70 3.27 -3.15
C ARG A 27 -25.64 2.36 -2.55
N VAL A 28 -24.41 2.84 -2.42
CA VAL A 28 -23.30 2.03 -1.86
C VAL A 28 -23.60 1.64 -0.42
N ARG A 29 -24.15 2.57 0.38
CA ARG A 29 -24.62 2.31 1.74
C ARG A 29 -25.65 1.18 1.76
N SER A 30 -26.66 1.24 0.90
CA SER A 30 -27.69 0.20 0.83
C SER A 30 -27.12 -1.18 0.51
N TRP A 31 -26.07 -1.27 -0.31
CA TRP A 31 -25.42 -2.54 -0.61
C TRP A 31 -24.71 -3.11 0.61
N MET A 32 -23.96 -2.28 1.34
CA MET A 32 -23.23 -2.68 2.54
C MET A 32 -24.17 -3.11 3.66
N LEU A 33 -25.27 -2.38 3.87
CA LEU A 33 -26.30 -2.72 4.85
C LEU A 33 -27.00 -4.03 4.48
N SER A 34 -27.41 -4.18 3.21
CA SER A 34 -28.12 -5.38 2.75
C SER A 34 -27.27 -6.65 2.84
N ALA A 35 -25.95 -6.51 2.71
CA ALA A 35 -25.00 -7.61 2.84
C ALA A 35 -24.55 -7.87 4.29
N GLY A 36 -25.02 -7.09 5.27
CA GLY A 36 -24.61 -7.19 6.67
C GLY A 36 -23.14 -6.79 6.91
N VAL A 37 -22.51 -6.10 5.96
CA VAL A 37 -21.14 -5.60 6.10
C VAL A 37 -21.12 -4.48 7.12
N LEU A 38 -22.08 -3.56 7.07
CA LEU A 38 -22.23 -2.46 8.01
C LEU A 38 -23.60 -2.53 8.69
N ASN A 39 -23.67 -1.99 9.91
CA ASN A 39 -24.94 -1.68 10.56
C ASN A 39 -25.34 -0.21 10.28
N ALA A 40 -26.61 0.12 10.45
CA ALA A 40 -27.14 1.45 10.10
C ALA A 40 -26.52 2.59 10.94
N ASP A 41 -26.12 2.30 12.18
CA ASP A 41 -25.42 3.21 13.09
C ASP A 41 -23.95 3.43 12.72
N GLN A 42 -23.36 2.53 11.93
CA GLN A 42 -21.95 2.55 11.52
C GLN A 42 -21.74 3.08 10.10
N ALA A 43 -22.82 3.32 9.36
CA ALA A 43 -22.76 3.61 7.95
C ALA A 43 -22.87 5.14 7.71
N PRO A 44 -21.77 5.84 7.38
CA PRO A 44 -21.79 7.27 7.16
C PRO A 44 -22.66 7.66 5.96
N ALA A 45 -23.08 8.93 5.94
CA ALA A 45 -23.91 9.47 4.88
C ALA A 45 -23.12 9.82 3.61
N ALA A 46 -21.84 10.17 3.75
CA ALA A 46 -20.97 10.53 2.65
C ALA A 46 -20.18 9.30 2.12
N LEU A 47 -19.92 9.26 0.81
CA LEU A 47 -19.30 8.11 0.14
C LEU A 47 -17.80 8.00 0.43
N ASP A 48 -17.10 9.11 0.51
CA ASP A 48 -15.69 9.20 0.90
C ASP A 48 -15.49 8.72 2.36
N GLU A 49 -16.33 9.19 3.28
CA GLU A 49 -16.36 8.72 4.67
C GLU A 49 -16.64 7.22 4.74
N LEU A 50 -17.56 6.70 3.91
CA LEU A 50 -17.85 5.27 3.83
C LEU A 50 -16.62 4.44 3.46
N CYS A 51 -15.86 4.89 2.45
CA CYS A 51 -14.60 4.24 2.07
C CYS A 51 -13.55 4.30 3.18
N VAL A 52 -13.47 5.39 3.94
CA VAL A 52 -12.58 5.52 5.10
C VAL A 52 -12.98 4.51 6.18
N VAL A 53 -14.25 4.47 6.58
CA VAL A 53 -14.76 3.54 7.61
C VAL A 53 -14.50 2.08 7.24
N LEU A 54 -14.73 1.70 5.98
CA LEU A 54 -14.49 0.33 5.51
C LEU A 54 -13.00 -0.07 5.60
N ARG A 55 -12.08 0.86 5.29
CA ARG A 55 -10.63 0.63 5.42
C ARG A 55 -10.18 0.56 6.87
N GLU A 56 -10.56 1.52 7.70
CA GLU A 56 -10.21 1.53 9.12
C GLU A 56 -10.71 0.28 9.85
N ARG A 57 -11.88 -0.23 9.45
CA ARG A 57 -12.41 -1.47 9.98
C ARG A 57 -11.65 -2.68 9.46
N ALA A 58 -11.26 -2.71 8.19
CA ALA A 58 -10.39 -3.74 7.65
C ALA A 58 -9.03 -3.80 8.36
N ASP A 59 -8.44 -2.66 8.69
CA ASP A 59 -7.16 -2.59 9.42
C ASP A 59 -7.29 -3.12 10.86
N ARG A 60 -8.44 -2.87 11.50
CA ARG A 60 -8.73 -3.29 12.87
C ARG A 60 -9.14 -4.76 13.00
N ASP A 61 -10.03 -5.19 12.12
CA ASP A 61 -10.73 -6.48 12.22
C ASP A 61 -10.18 -7.52 11.22
N GLY A 62 -9.24 -7.13 10.36
CA GLY A 62 -8.47 -7.99 9.47
C GLY A 62 -9.09 -8.29 8.11
N ALA A 63 -8.46 -9.23 7.40
CA ALA A 63 -8.72 -9.52 5.99
C ALA A 63 -10.17 -9.99 5.70
N ALA A 64 -10.85 -10.61 6.66
CA ALA A 64 -12.23 -11.07 6.49
C ALA A 64 -13.20 -9.91 6.24
N VAL A 65 -12.97 -8.75 6.86
CA VAL A 65 -13.78 -7.54 6.61
C VAL A 65 -13.51 -7.00 5.22
N SER A 66 -12.24 -6.94 4.81
CA SER A 66 -11.86 -6.56 3.44
C SER A 66 -12.54 -7.44 2.38
N ASP A 67 -12.46 -8.74 2.56
CA ASP A 67 -13.07 -9.72 1.66
C ASP A 67 -14.58 -9.52 1.54
N ALA A 68 -15.26 -9.24 2.66
CA ALA A 68 -16.70 -9.08 2.69
C ALA A 68 -17.16 -7.86 1.86
N TRP A 69 -16.62 -6.67 2.13
CA TRP A 69 -17.08 -5.47 1.43
C TRP A 69 -16.59 -5.39 -0.01
N MET A 70 -15.36 -5.85 -0.31
CA MET A 70 -14.87 -5.94 -1.69
C MET A 70 -15.67 -6.98 -2.49
N GLY A 71 -16.06 -8.09 -1.86
CA GLY A 71 -16.91 -9.11 -2.47
C GLY A 71 -18.28 -8.57 -2.87
N VAL A 72 -18.89 -7.74 -2.02
CA VAL A 72 -20.16 -7.06 -2.33
C VAL A 72 -20.01 -6.15 -3.56
N LEU A 73 -18.95 -5.35 -3.64
CA LEU A 73 -18.72 -4.49 -4.79
C LEU A 73 -18.51 -5.30 -6.08
N LEU A 74 -17.71 -6.36 -6.03
CA LEU A 74 -17.48 -7.23 -7.21
C LEU A 74 -18.74 -7.95 -7.67
N GLN A 75 -19.61 -8.36 -6.75
CA GLN A 75 -20.92 -8.91 -7.13
C GLN A 75 -21.76 -7.87 -7.88
N ARG A 76 -21.69 -6.58 -7.49
CA ARG A 76 -22.37 -5.50 -8.21
C ARG A 76 -21.76 -5.23 -9.59
N VAL A 77 -20.43 -5.31 -9.71
CA VAL A 77 -19.74 -5.24 -11.01
C VAL A 77 -20.26 -6.32 -11.97
N GLY A 78 -20.48 -7.55 -11.48
CA GLY A 78 -20.96 -8.67 -12.30
C GLY A 78 -22.48 -8.79 -12.50
N ALA A 79 -23.30 -7.91 -11.89
CA ALA A 79 -24.76 -8.08 -11.83
C ALA A 79 -25.54 -7.55 -13.06
N GLY A 80 -24.87 -6.97 -14.05
CA GLY A 80 -25.47 -6.56 -15.34
C GLY A 80 -26.18 -5.20 -15.37
N ASP A 81 -26.37 -4.52 -14.24
CA ASP A 81 -26.79 -3.11 -14.21
C ASP A 81 -25.57 -2.22 -14.40
N GLU A 82 -25.41 -1.66 -15.61
CA GLU A 82 -24.24 -0.91 -16.05
C GLU A 82 -23.90 0.28 -15.13
N ARG A 83 -24.91 1.00 -14.62
CA ARG A 83 -24.68 2.16 -13.74
C ARG A 83 -24.19 1.74 -12.36
N ASN A 84 -24.79 0.70 -11.80
CA ASN A 84 -24.38 0.19 -10.49
C ASN A 84 -23.04 -0.57 -10.59
N ALA A 85 -22.79 -1.25 -11.70
CA ALA A 85 -21.51 -1.89 -11.99
C ALA A 85 -20.38 -0.86 -12.11
N ALA A 86 -20.58 0.22 -12.86
CA ALA A 86 -19.59 1.29 -12.99
C ALA A 86 -19.29 1.98 -11.64
N LEU A 87 -20.33 2.27 -10.85
CA LEU A 87 -20.15 2.86 -9.51
C LEU A 87 -19.39 1.90 -8.58
N ALA A 88 -19.77 0.62 -8.55
CA ALA A 88 -19.10 -0.36 -7.70
C ALA A 88 -17.63 -0.59 -8.10
N ALA A 89 -17.35 -0.68 -9.40
CA ALA A 89 -16.00 -0.78 -9.93
C ALA A 89 -15.17 0.43 -9.49
N ARG A 90 -15.73 1.64 -9.62
CA ARG A 90 -15.03 2.88 -9.29
C ARG A 90 -14.73 3.04 -7.80
N VAL A 91 -15.66 2.62 -6.93
CA VAL A 91 -15.44 2.55 -5.48
C VAL A 91 -14.32 1.56 -5.16
N LEU A 92 -14.31 0.40 -5.80
CA LEU A 92 -13.27 -0.62 -5.58
C LEU A 92 -11.90 -0.15 -6.07
N VAL A 93 -11.83 0.48 -7.24
CA VAL A 93 -10.61 1.13 -7.77
C VAL A 93 -10.09 2.17 -6.78
N GLN A 94 -10.96 3.04 -6.24
CA GLN A 94 -10.54 4.04 -5.27
C GLN A 94 -9.99 3.40 -4.00
N ALA A 95 -10.63 2.34 -3.52
CA ALA A 95 -10.19 1.65 -2.31
C ALA A 95 -8.87 0.88 -2.52
N MET A 96 -8.60 0.41 -3.74
CA MET A 96 -7.36 -0.24 -4.13
C MET A 96 -6.25 0.74 -4.58
N LEU A 97 -6.55 2.02 -4.74
CA LEU A 97 -5.60 3.02 -5.23
C LEU A 97 -4.31 3.09 -4.39
N PRO A 98 -4.33 3.02 -3.04
CA PRO A 98 -3.09 2.98 -2.26
C PRO A 98 -2.22 1.75 -2.55
N CYS A 99 -2.84 0.61 -2.90
CA CYS A 99 -2.10 -0.58 -3.33
C CYS A 99 -1.47 -0.37 -4.72
N ALA A 100 -2.22 0.22 -5.65
CA ALA A 100 -1.72 0.55 -6.98
C ALA A 100 -0.58 1.56 -6.94
N GLN A 101 -0.67 2.61 -6.10
CA GLN A 101 0.41 3.58 -5.91
C GLN A 101 1.66 2.91 -5.35
N ARG A 102 1.53 2.03 -4.33
CA ARG A 102 2.66 1.21 -3.84
C ARG A 102 3.30 0.38 -4.96
N MET A 103 2.50 -0.28 -5.78
CA MET A 103 3.00 -1.07 -6.90
C MET A 103 3.68 -0.23 -7.98
N MET A 104 3.11 0.93 -8.31
CA MET A 104 3.68 1.90 -9.25
C MET A 104 5.07 2.31 -8.78
N ARG A 105 5.22 2.74 -7.52
CA ARG A 105 6.52 3.09 -6.92
C ARG A 105 7.55 1.99 -7.06
N ARG A 106 7.15 0.77 -6.70
CA ARG A 106 8.01 -0.43 -6.73
C ARG A 106 8.41 -0.84 -8.14
N SER A 107 7.66 -0.37 -9.13
CA SER A 107 7.89 -0.66 -10.54
C SER A 107 8.75 0.40 -11.24
N LEU A 108 8.87 1.61 -10.67
CA LEU A 108 9.69 2.68 -11.25
C LEU A 108 11.17 2.32 -11.21
N ARG A 109 11.78 2.26 -12.39
CA ARG A 109 13.23 2.12 -12.56
C ARG A 109 13.87 3.46 -12.95
N ASP A 110 15.18 3.56 -12.75
CA ASP A 110 15.95 4.73 -13.15
C ASP A 110 15.82 4.97 -14.67
N GLY A 111 15.32 6.16 -15.04
CA GLY A 111 15.13 6.57 -16.44
C GLY A 111 13.73 6.33 -17.02
N GLU A 112 12.82 5.69 -16.28
CA GLU A 112 11.43 5.50 -16.72
C GLU A 112 10.55 6.74 -16.46
N CYS A 113 9.56 6.95 -17.34
CA CYS A 113 8.53 7.96 -17.13
C CYS A 113 7.50 7.45 -16.13
N GLY A 114 7.37 8.11 -14.97
CA GLY A 114 6.45 7.65 -13.94
C GLY A 114 4.96 7.70 -14.32
N GLU A 115 4.60 8.54 -15.29
CA GLU A 115 3.23 8.61 -15.81
C GLU A 115 2.88 7.38 -16.68
N ASP A 116 3.85 6.82 -17.41
CA ASP A 116 3.64 5.62 -18.23
C ASP A 116 3.41 4.39 -17.33
N VAL A 117 4.20 4.26 -16.26
CA VAL A 117 4.01 3.23 -15.23
C VAL A 117 2.67 3.42 -14.51
N ALA A 118 2.31 4.67 -14.18
CA ALA A 118 1.01 4.97 -13.60
C ALA A 118 -0.15 4.53 -14.50
N GLN A 119 -0.06 4.81 -15.80
CA GLN A 119 -1.08 4.43 -16.78
C GLN A 119 -1.23 2.92 -16.88
N LEU A 120 -0.12 2.18 -16.96
CA LEU A 120 -0.11 0.71 -17.00
C LEU A 120 -0.74 0.11 -15.74
N VAL A 121 -0.34 0.58 -14.55
CA VAL A 121 -0.84 0.07 -13.28
C VAL A 121 -2.33 0.37 -13.10
N VAL A 122 -2.77 1.59 -13.42
CA VAL A 122 -4.18 1.99 -13.33
C VAL A 122 -5.03 1.21 -14.34
N ALA A 123 -4.57 1.04 -15.58
CA ALA A 123 -5.27 0.22 -16.57
C ALA A 123 -5.40 -1.23 -16.09
N SER A 124 -4.32 -1.81 -15.57
CA SER A 124 -4.32 -3.16 -14.98
C SER A 124 -5.29 -3.28 -13.81
N LEU A 125 -5.38 -2.26 -12.94
CA LEU A 125 -6.32 -2.24 -11.83
C LEU A 125 -7.78 -2.26 -12.31
N TRP A 126 -8.11 -1.42 -13.30
CA TRP A 126 -9.44 -1.42 -13.90
C TRP A 126 -9.79 -2.78 -14.52
N GLU A 127 -8.88 -3.38 -15.28
CA GLU A 127 -9.09 -4.70 -15.86
C GLU A 127 -9.33 -5.78 -14.81
N VAL A 128 -8.54 -5.80 -13.73
CA VAL A 128 -8.72 -6.76 -12.63
C VAL A 128 -10.08 -6.59 -12.00
N VAL A 129 -10.48 -5.36 -11.66
CA VAL A 129 -11.78 -5.10 -11.04
C VAL A 129 -12.94 -5.54 -11.94
N LEU A 130 -12.85 -5.28 -13.25
CA LEU A 130 -13.91 -5.61 -14.20
C LEU A 130 -13.99 -7.11 -14.55
N THR A 131 -12.87 -7.83 -14.46
CA THR A 131 -12.78 -9.24 -14.90
C THR A 131 -12.67 -10.24 -13.75
N TYR A 132 -12.61 -9.77 -12.50
CA TYR A 132 -12.42 -10.66 -11.36
C TYR A 132 -13.57 -11.69 -11.23
N PRO A 133 -13.28 -13.00 -11.20
CA PRO A 133 -14.30 -14.04 -11.26
C PRO A 133 -14.92 -14.32 -9.88
N ILE A 134 -15.63 -13.35 -9.30
CA ILE A 134 -16.17 -13.43 -7.93
C ILE A 134 -17.09 -14.64 -7.70
N ALA A 135 -17.86 -15.05 -8.71
CA ALA A 135 -18.71 -16.24 -8.64
C ALA A 135 -17.91 -17.55 -8.48
N ARG A 136 -16.69 -17.62 -9.01
CA ARG A 136 -15.80 -18.78 -8.90
C ARG A 136 -14.82 -18.68 -7.72
N ARG A 137 -14.49 -17.45 -7.30
CA ARG A 137 -13.51 -17.16 -6.23
C ARG A 137 -14.07 -16.19 -5.17
N PRO A 138 -15.02 -16.62 -4.33
CA PRO A 138 -15.68 -15.75 -3.35
C PRO A 138 -14.91 -15.57 -2.03
N ARG A 139 -13.73 -16.20 -1.87
CA ARG A 139 -12.90 -16.15 -0.65
C ARG A 139 -11.56 -15.53 -0.96
N LYS A 140 -10.92 -14.90 0.05
CA LYS A 140 -9.62 -14.22 -0.09
C LYS A 140 -9.65 -13.18 -1.22
N VAL A 141 -10.77 -12.48 -1.36
CA VAL A 141 -11.04 -11.55 -2.45
C VAL A 141 -10.01 -10.44 -2.50
N ALA A 142 -9.71 -9.81 -1.35
CA ALA A 142 -8.76 -8.71 -1.29
C ALA A 142 -7.34 -9.15 -1.70
N THR A 143 -6.90 -10.31 -1.23
CA THR A 143 -5.61 -10.88 -1.62
C THR A 143 -5.61 -11.33 -3.08
N GLY A 144 -6.70 -11.94 -3.56
CA GLY A 144 -6.85 -12.35 -4.94
C GLY A 144 -6.77 -11.17 -5.91
N LEU A 145 -7.46 -10.07 -5.61
CA LEU A 145 -7.39 -8.83 -6.41
C LEU A 145 -5.98 -8.26 -6.48
N ARG A 146 -5.27 -8.21 -5.35
CA ARG A 146 -3.87 -7.73 -5.30
C ARG A 146 -2.93 -8.63 -6.11
N LEU A 147 -3.06 -9.95 -6.00
CA LEU A 147 -2.26 -10.90 -6.76
C LEU A 147 -2.53 -10.83 -8.26
N GLU A 148 -3.80 -10.72 -8.68
CA GLU A 148 -4.16 -10.56 -10.09
C GLU A 148 -3.62 -9.23 -10.65
N LEU A 149 -3.68 -8.15 -9.85
CA LEU A 149 -3.08 -6.87 -10.21
C LEU A 149 -1.56 -6.99 -10.37
N TRP A 150 -0.89 -7.61 -9.39
CA TRP A 150 0.55 -7.87 -9.43
C TRP A 150 0.96 -8.67 -10.67
N HIS A 151 0.31 -9.82 -10.92
CA HIS A 151 0.62 -10.64 -12.09
C HIS A 151 0.43 -9.90 -13.41
N ARG A 152 -0.59 -9.04 -13.52
CA ARG A 152 -0.79 -8.24 -14.73
C ARG A 152 0.29 -7.18 -14.89
N VAL A 153 0.53 -6.39 -13.86
CA VAL A 153 1.56 -5.34 -13.87
C VAL A 153 2.93 -5.93 -14.15
N SER A 154 3.33 -6.99 -13.44
CA SER A 154 4.60 -7.69 -13.64
C SER A 154 4.75 -8.23 -15.07
N ARG A 155 3.70 -8.84 -15.63
CA ARG A 155 3.72 -9.34 -17.02
C ARG A 155 3.79 -8.22 -18.04
N GLU A 156 3.11 -7.11 -17.81
CA GLU A 156 3.11 -5.98 -18.75
C GLU A 156 4.45 -5.25 -18.70
N LEU A 157 4.96 -4.98 -17.50
CA LEU A 157 6.30 -4.44 -17.31
C LEU A 157 7.35 -5.37 -17.92
N THR A 158 7.25 -6.69 -17.74
CA THR A 158 8.20 -7.64 -18.38
C THR A 158 8.07 -7.61 -19.90
N ARG A 159 6.91 -7.34 -20.49
CA ARG A 159 6.80 -7.21 -21.96
C ARG A 159 7.42 -5.90 -22.46
N GLU A 160 7.13 -4.80 -21.78
CA GLU A 160 7.70 -3.48 -22.09
C GLU A 160 9.22 -3.47 -21.84
N LEU A 161 9.68 -4.14 -20.78
CA LEU A 161 11.09 -4.25 -20.37
C LEU A 161 11.85 -5.42 -21.00
N ALA A 162 11.22 -6.46 -21.54
CA ALA A 162 11.94 -7.44 -22.38
C ALA A 162 12.45 -6.78 -23.68
N SER A 163 11.99 -5.57 -23.98
CA SER A 163 12.63 -4.69 -24.97
C SER A 163 13.89 -3.96 -24.44
N SER A 164 14.12 -3.93 -23.12
CA SER A 164 15.23 -3.27 -22.41
C SER A 164 15.75 -4.10 -21.21
N GLU A 165 16.77 -4.92 -21.48
CA GLU A 165 17.69 -5.61 -20.53
C GLU A 165 17.25 -6.92 -19.84
N GLN A 166 18.22 -7.85 -19.82
CA GLN A 166 18.14 -9.24 -19.34
C GLN A 166 18.11 -9.30 -17.80
N LEU A 167 17.15 -10.06 -17.24
CA LEU A 167 16.99 -10.32 -15.81
C LEU A 167 18.13 -11.16 -15.21
N ASP A 168 18.59 -10.77 -14.02
CA ASP A 168 19.67 -11.40 -13.27
C ASP A 168 19.18 -12.66 -12.52
N GLU A 169 19.69 -13.82 -12.94
CA GLU A 169 19.21 -15.17 -12.61
C GLU A 169 19.63 -15.61 -11.19
N GLU A 170 20.64 -14.97 -10.62
CA GLU A 170 21.13 -15.21 -9.25
C GLU A 170 20.13 -14.75 -8.17
N LEU A 171 19.37 -13.69 -8.44
CA LEU A 171 18.41 -13.13 -7.48
C LEU A 171 17.14 -14.00 -7.34
N LEU A 172 16.74 -14.66 -8.44
CA LEU A 172 15.61 -15.58 -8.49
C LEU A 172 15.85 -16.86 -7.69
N ALA A 173 17.10 -17.32 -7.61
CA ALA A 173 17.49 -18.53 -6.87
C ALA A 173 17.41 -18.37 -5.34
N ALA A 174 17.35 -17.14 -4.83
CA ALA A 174 17.31 -16.84 -3.40
C ALA A 174 15.89 -16.79 -2.80
N CYS A 175 14.83 -16.92 -3.61
CA CYS A 175 13.44 -16.82 -3.14
C CYS A 175 12.93 -18.13 -2.50
N PRO A 176 12.37 -18.11 -1.27
CA PRO A 176 11.72 -19.26 -0.65
C PRO A 176 10.46 -19.71 -1.43
N GLY A 177 10.24 -21.02 -1.55
CA GLY A 177 9.25 -21.60 -2.48
C GLY A 177 7.77 -21.48 -2.10
N ASP A 178 7.47 -20.92 -0.94
CA ASP A 178 6.14 -20.76 -0.34
C ASP A 178 5.68 -19.30 -0.19
N ALA A 179 6.59 -18.34 -0.39
CA ALA A 179 6.28 -16.92 -0.48
C ALA A 179 6.04 -16.49 -1.93
N ASP A 180 5.27 -15.42 -2.15
CA ASP A 180 5.24 -14.74 -3.45
C ASP A 180 6.69 -14.32 -3.79
N PRO A 181 7.30 -14.85 -4.87
CA PRO A 181 8.70 -14.59 -5.18
C PRO A 181 9.02 -13.09 -5.30
N SER A 182 8.05 -12.26 -5.71
CA SER A 182 8.25 -10.82 -5.76
C SER A 182 8.31 -10.18 -4.37
N LEU A 183 7.43 -10.58 -3.45
CA LEU A 183 7.43 -10.04 -2.09
C LEU A 183 8.67 -10.52 -1.32
N ALA A 184 9.11 -11.75 -1.57
CA ALA A 184 10.33 -12.29 -0.99
C ALA A 184 11.59 -11.57 -1.52
N ALA A 185 11.68 -11.36 -2.84
CA ALA A 185 12.80 -10.63 -3.46
C ALA A 185 12.84 -9.17 -3.00
N GLU A 186 11.68 -8.50 -2.92
CA GLU A 186 11.57 -7.12 -2.46
C GLU A 186 11.99 -6.97 -0.98
N ALA A 187 11.47 -7.81 -0.11
CA ALA A 187 11.85 -7.80 1.29
C ALA A 187 13.34 -8.15 1.47
N ALA A 188 13.92 -8.98 0.60
CA ALA A 188 15.35 -9.23 0.57
C ALA A 188 16.18 -8.02 0.10
N LEU A 189 15.73 -7.30 -0.94
CA LEU A 189 16.36 -6.07 -1.43
C LEU A 189 16.28 -4.94 -0.39
N LEU A 190 15.12 -4.74 0.22
CA LEU A 190 14.93 -3.77 1.30
C LEU A 190 15.77 -4.14 2.52
N ALA A 191 15.84 -5.43 2.89
CA ALA A 191 16.72 -5.90 3.96
C ALA A 191 18.20 -5.62 3.66
N ARG A 192 18.63 -5.81 2.41
CA ARG A 192 20.00 -5.51 1.97
C ARG A 192 20.29 -4.01 2.04
N ALA A 193 19.44 -3.17 1.45
CA ALA A 193 19.60 -1.72 1.46
C ALA A 193 19.59 -1.15 2.89
N ALA A 194 18.69 -1.66 3.75
CA ALA A 194 18.64 -1.29 5.16
C ALA A 194 19.92 -1.70 5.91
N ALA A 195 20.45 -2.90 5.64
CA ALA A 195 21.72 -3.35 6.22
C ALA A 195 22.91 -2.49 5.76
N GLU A 196 22.97 -2.13 4.47
CA GLU A 196 23.99 -1.22 3.93
C GLU A 196 23.90 0.19 4.56
N ALA A 197 22.68 0.65 4.87
CA ALA A 197 22.43 1.90 5.58
C ALA A 197 22.67 1.82 7.11
N GLY A 198 23.07 0.66 7.63
CA GLY A 198 23.32 0.44 9.06
C GLY A 198 22.05 0.31 9.91
N LEU A 199 20.88 0.14 9.29
CA LEU A 199 19.67 -0.34 9.97
C LEU A 199 19.81 -1.85 10.17
N ARG A 200 19.33 -2.40 11.29
CA ARG A 200 19.37 -3.86 11.53
C ARG A 200 18.03 -4.51 11.16
N PRO A 201 17.83 -5.02 9.93
CA PRO A 201 16.77 -5.96 9.65
C PRO A 201 17.22 -7.39 10.00
N THR A 202 16.34 -8.16 10.63
CA THR A 202 16.67 -9.49 11.15
C THR A 202 16.38 -10.61 10.13
N ALA A 203 15.49 -10.39 9.16
CA ALA A 203 15.28 -11.19 7.94
C ALA A 203 14.25 -10.52 6.99
N ALA A 204 14.19 -10.95 5.72
CA ALA A 204 13.18 -10.51 4.75
C ALA A 204 11.73 -10.73 5.26
N GLY A 205 11.44 -11.88 5.88
CA GLY A 205 10.10 -12.16 6.43
C GLY A 205 9.65 -11.24 7.56
N GLU A 206 10.57 -10.52 8.22
CA GLU A 206 10.22 -9.53 9.26
C GLU A 206 9.91 -8.14 8.69
N LEU A 207 10.17 -7.93 7.40
CA LEU A 207 9.88 -6.68 6.70
C LEU A 207 8.52 -6.72 6.00
N GLU A 208 7.68 -7.70 6.29
CA GLU A 208 6.29 -7.70 5.83
C GLU A 208 5.43 -6.68 6.59
N GLY A 209 4.46 -6.09 5.89
CA GLY A 209 3.47 -5.19 6.48
C GLY A 209 4.06 -3.89 7.04
N ALA A 210 3.55 -3.45 8.20
CA ALA A 210 3.89 -2.15 8.78
C ALA A 210 5.38 -1.95 9.10
N ARG A 211 6.12 -3.06 9.31
CA ARG A 211 7.56 -2.99 9.57
C ARG A 211 8.34 -2.65 8.29
N GLY A 212 7.98 -3.23 7.15
CA GLY A 212 8.53 -2.86 5.85
C GLY A 212 8.29 -1.39 5.53
N GLU A 213 7.04 -0.93 5.72
CA GLU A 213 6.67 0.47 5.50
C GLU A 213 7.47 1.45 6.39
N LEU A 214 7.69 1.09 7.66
CA LEU A 214 8.55 1.89 8.54
C LEU A 214 9.99 1.94 8.02
N VAL A 215 10.55 0.83 7.56
CA VAL A 215 11.92 0.77 7.02
C VAL A 215 12.04 1.56 5.72
N GLU A 216 11.07 1.47 4.81
CA GLU A 216 11.00 2.27 3.58
C GLU A 216 11.01 3.78 3.89
N ILE A 217 10.18 4.23 4.84
CA ILE A 217 10.14 5.64 5.27
C ILE A 217 11.50 6.08 5.85
N LEU A 218 12.14 5.23 6.65
CA LEU A 218 13.44 5.53 7.26
C LEU A 218 14.55 5.62 6.21
N MET A 219 14.55 4.75 5.21
CA MET A 219 15.49 4.79 4.10
C MET A 219 15.32 6.07 3.28
N TRP A 220 14.10 6.43 2.92
CA TRP A 220 13.80 7.67 2.24
C TRP A 220 14.26 8.91 3.03
N ALA A 221 14.09 8.90 4.36
CA ALA A 221 14.53 9.99 5.22
C ALA A 221 16.05 10.07 5.37
N LEU A 222 16.76 8.94 5.18
CA LEU A 222 18.23 8.91 5.14
C LEU A 222 18.77 9.45 3.82
N GLU A 223 18.19 9.03 2.69
CA GLU A 223 18.55 9.52 1.35
C GLU A 223 18.39 11.04 1.22
N ARG A 224 17.35 11.60 1.84
CA ARG A 224 17.11 13.05 1.89
C ARG A 224 17.81 13.78 3.04
N GLU A 225 18.67 13.10 3.78
CA GLU A 225 19.42 13.63 4.92
C GLU A 225 18.54 14.27 6.03
N VAL A 226 17.24 13.91 6.09
CA VAL A 226 16.31 14.37 7.13
C VAL A 226 16.66 13.74 8.48
N LEU A 227 17.06 12.47 8.44
CA LEU A 227 17.55 11.73 9.59
C LEU A 227 19.02 11.35 9.41
N THR A 228 19.74 11.30 10.52
CA THR A 228 21.05 10.66 10.58
C THR A 228 20.89 9.13 10.69
N SER A 229 21.85 8.35 10.19
CA SER A 229 21.85 6.88 10.32
C SER A 229 21.63 6.40 11.76
N GLN A 230 22.23 7.08 12.75
CA GLN A 230 22.05 6.75 14.17
C GLN A 230 20.60 6.97 14.66
N ALA A 231 19.93 8.00 14.17
CA ALA A 231 18.54 8.30 14.54
C ALA A 231 17.56 7.31 13.88
N ALA A 232 17.81 6.96 12.62
CA ALA A 232 17.01 5.97 11.90
C ALA A 232 17.17 4.57 12.49
N ALA A 233 18.40 4.14 12.80
CA ALA A 233 18.66 2.89 13.50
C ALA A 233 17.96 2.82 14.86
N GLY A 234 18.02 3.90 15.65
CA GLY A 234 17.35 3.97 16.95
C GLY A 234 15.81 3.91 16.88
N ILE A 235 15.19 4.35 15.78
CA ILE A 235 13.75 4.14 15.54
C ILE A 235 13.50 2.70 15.11
N CYS A 236 14.25 2.20 14.13
CA CYS A 236 14.11 0.84 13.60
C CYS A 236 14.24 -0.22 14.68
N ASP A 237 15.23 -0.08 15.58
CA ASP A 237 15.48 -0.98 16.70
C ASP A 237 14.39 -0.92 17.78
N HIS A 238 13.74 0.23 17.97
CA HIS A 238 12.73 0.38 19.02
C HIS A 238 11.41 -0.31 18.68
N TYR A 239 11.02 -0.27 17.39
CA TYR A 239 9.76 -0.84 16.92
C TYR A 239 9.89 -2.29 16.45
N ARG A 240 11.00 -2.97 16.77
CA ARG A 240 11.20 -4.36 16.38
C ARG A 240 10.55 -5.31 17.37
N GLU A 241 10.12 -6.47 16.90
CA GLU A 241 9.65 -7.51 17.80
C GLU A 241 10.78 -7.92 18.77
N GLY A 242 10.46 -8.01 20.06
CA GLY A 242 11.47 -8.26 21.09
C GLY A 242 12.50 -7.14 21.29
N ALA A 243 12.14 -5.88 20.98
CA ALA A 243 13.01 -4.74 21.27
C ALA A 243 13.34 -4.65 22.78
N PRO A 244 14.60 -4.38 23.16
CA PRO A 244 14.99 -4.21 24.56
C PRO A 244 14.27 -3.00 25.15
N GLN A 245 14.05 -3.05 26.47
CA GLN A 245 13.45 -1.91 27.15
C GLN A 245 14.38 -0.68 27.06
N ASP A 246 13.80 0.52 27.12
CA ASP A 246 14.57 1.78 27.01
C ASP A 246 15.75 1.86 28.00
N ALA A 247 15.64 1.20 29.17
CA ALA A 247 16.72 1.14 30.15
C ALA A 247 17.93 0.34 29.66
N GLU A 248 17.69 -0.83 29.07
CA GLU A 248 18.71 -1.73 28.54
C GLU A 248 19.35 -1.14 27.28
N ALA A 249 18.53 -0.59 26.38
CA ALA A 249 19.00 0.10 25.17
C ALA A 249 19.86 1.32 25.52
N ALA A 250 19.48 2.08 26.54
CA ALA A 250 20.24 3.25 26.98
C ALA A 250 21.58 2.85 27.64
N ALA A 251 21.60 1.77 28.43
CA ALA A 251 22.81 1.21 29.02
C ALA A 251 23.81 0.75 27.93
N ALA A 252 23.33 0.05 26.90
CA ALA A 252 24.16 -0.38 25.77
C ALA A 252 24.78 0.79 24.98
N LEU A 253 24.10 1.95 24.96
CA LEU A 253 24.56 3.17 24.30
C LEU A 253 25.32 4.14 25.22
N GLY A 254 25.49 3.81 26.51
CA GLY A 254 26.15 4.67 27.48
C GLY A 254 25.42 5.99 27.75
N VAL A 255 24.10 6.03 27.59
CA VAL A 255 23.26 7.23 27.80
C VAL A 255 22.17 6.98 28.84
N SER A 256 21.52 8.05 29.30
CA SER A 256 20.36 7.90 30.18
C SER A 256 19.10 7.50 29.38
N PRO A 257 18.17 6.72 29.97
CA PRO A 257 16.92 6.33 29.30
C PRO A 257 16.07 7.53 28.86
N VAL A 258 16.09 8.61 29.65
CA VAL A 258 15.41 9.87 29.33
C VAL A 258 16.04 10.55 28.10
N ALA A 259 17.37 10.57 28.01
CA ALA A 259 18.06 11.13 26.84
C ALA A 259 17.78 10.32 25.57
N LEU A 260 17.74 8.98 25.67
CA LEU A 260 17.37 8.10 24.56
C LEU A 260 15.94 8.38 24.07
N ARG A 261 14.96 8.42 24.98
CA ARG A 261 13.56 8.77 24.64
C ARG A 261 13.44 10.12 23.96
N ARG A 262 14.12 11.15 24.47
CA ARG A 262 14.11 12.50 23.87
C ARG A 262 14.74 12.52 22.48
N ARG A 263 15.83 11.80 22.26
CA ARG A 263 16.46 11.66 20.94
C ARG A 263 15.49 10.99 19.95
N ARG A 264 14.89 9.86 20.34
CA ARG A 264 13.90 9.14 19.53
C ARG A 264 12.67 10.00 19.22
N SER A 265 12.11 10.67 20.23
CA SER A 265 10.93 11.52 20.06
C SER A 265 11.19 12.67 19.07
N ARG A 266 12.37 13.31 19.12
CA ARG A 266 12.74 14.35 18.15
C ARG A 266 12.93 13.80 16.73
N ALA A 267 13.52 12.60 16.60
CA ALA A 267 13.65 11.94 15.31
C ALA A 267 12.28 11.60 14.71
N VAL A 268 11.35 11.08 15.53
CA VAL A 268 9.96 10.82 15.10
C VAL A 268 9.21 12.11 14.74
N ALA A 269 9.43 13.21 15.48
CA ALA A 269 8.83 14.49 15.17
C ALA A 269 9.30 15.02 13.79
N ARG A 270 10.61 14.97 13.52
CA ARG A 270 11.17 15.32 12.20
C ARG A 270 10.63 14.42 11.10
N LEU A 271 10.50 13.12 11.37
CA LEU A 271 9.91 12.19 10.41
C LEU A 271 8.47 12.60 10.06
N ARG A 272 7.64 12.92 11.06
CA ARG A 272 6.24 13.36 10.84
C ARG A 272 6.12 14.63 10.01
N GLU A 273 7.07 15.56 10.12
CA GLU A 273 7.08 16.78 9.32
C GLU A 273 7.28 16.51 7.82
N VAL A 274 8.01 15.42 7.49
CA VAL A 274 8.33 15.06 6.11
C VAL A 274 7.47 13.91 5.56
N VAL A 275 6.68 13.23 6.41
CA VAL A 275 5.73 12.19 5.96
C VAL A 275 4.81 12.67 4.84
N PRO A 276 4.25 13.89 4.84
CA PRO A 276 3.44 14.36 3.70
C PRO A 276 4.24 14.40 2.39
N GLN A 277 5.51 14.82 2.43
CA GLN A 277 6.38 14.81 1.25
C GLN A 277 6.79 13.40 0.85
N TRP A 278 6.92 12.49 1.82
CA TRP A 278 7.07 11.07 1.53
C TRP A 278 5.82 10.55 0.85
N VAL A 279 4.61 10.86 1.31
CA VAL A 279 3.33 10.47 0.68
C VAL A 279 3.15 11.11 -0.70
N GLU A 280 3.64 12.32 -0.94
CA GLU A 280 3.61 12.97 -2.25
C GLU A 280 4.68 12.45 -3.20
N ALA A 281 5.88 12.15 -2.69
CA ALA A 281 6.93 11.45 -3.42
C ALA A 281 6.65 9.95 -3.53
N ALA A 282 5.60 9.46 -2.87
CA ALA A 282 5.21 8.07 -2.84
C ALA A 282 3.87 7.79 -3.54
#